data_AF-A0A2E7DJM7-F1
#
_entry.id   AF-A0A2E7DJM7-F1
#
_cell.length_a   1.000
_cell.length_b   1.000
_cell.length_c   1.000
_cell.angle_alpha   90.00
_cell.angle_beta   90.00
_cell.angle_gamma   90.00
#
_symmetry.space_group_name_H-M   'P 1'
#
loop_
_entity.id
_entity.type
_entity.pdbx_description
1 polymer ?
#
loop_
_entity_poly.entity_id
_entity_poly.type
_entity_poly.pdbx_seq_one_letter_code
_entity_poly.pdbx_strand_id
1 'polypeptide(L)'
;MHVSSTFFRMLSPSSAMLALFLLPNLSFGQLPELSSPTTLTGTPTSARFFGGATADNGASYSNSFAFEAPIDIDLEIKVESSHVNTLGNIYIIILWEGNYFLRQENGSYKLWDFSLENFSAAFSDKTLQSVELINIVDDVAFGPAGVFNTTLDFIVAYDTLAVANEFFFNGTPLSVNIEAKIQEEPPAKQSLQLFTENISLQIIQNNCIACHIIGGPAGGTALVYQPAATQNALNTNYNLLANYINGGGGSTLLSKAQGVGHGGGMRLSPTSTNFQNFKEFVEVLLTE
;
A
#
# COMPACT_ATOMS: atom_id res chain seq x y z
N MET A 1 -74.07 8.38 64.46
CA MET A 1 -72.97 7.39 64.40
C MET A 1 -72.23 7.62 63.10
N HIS A 2 -71.15 8.41 63.13
CA HIS A 2 -69.75 8.00 63.30
C HIS A 2 -69.14 7.20 62.11
N VAL A 3 -68.42 7.95 61.26
CA VAL A 3 -67.02 7.76 60.76
C VAL A 3 -66.52 6.38 60.32
N SER A 4 -65.95 6.29 59.10
CA SER A 4 -64.58 5.78 58.78
C SER A 4 -64.35 5.76 57.25
N SER A 5 -63.47 6.55 56.65
CA SER A 5 -61.99 6.55 56.61
C SER A 5 -61.41 5.75 55.43
N THR A 6 -61.07 6.51 54.38
CA THR A 6 -59.91 6.46 53.49
C THR A 6 -58.81 5.41 53.77
N PHE A 7 -58.38 4.71 52.71
CA PHE A 7 -56.98 4.32 52.50
C PHE A 7 -56.61 4.51 51.03
N PHE A 8 -55.86 5.58 50.75
CA PHE A 8 -55.17 5.84 49.48
C PHE A 8 -53.76 5.28 49.63
N ARG A 9 -53.37 4.28 48.83
CA ARG A 9 -51.97 3.80 48.77
C ARG A 9 -51.17 4.73 47.85
N MET A 10 -50.22 5.45 48.44
CA MET A 10 -49.12 6.13 47.73
C MET A 10 -48.26 5.11 46.98
N LEU A 11 -48.04 5.35 45.69
CA LEU A 11 -46.93 4.77 44.92
C LEU A 11 -45.79 5.81 44.92
N SER A 12 -44.59 5.38 45.30
CA SER A 12 -43.37 6.20 45.25
C SER A 12 -42.88 6.39 43.82
N PRO A 13 -42.39 7.57 43.42
CA PRO A 13 -41.72 7.72 42.13
C PRO A 13 -40.30 7.16 42.22
N SER A 14 -40.00 6.12 41.46
CA SER A 14 -38.63 5.67 41.19
C SER A 14 -37.94 6.71 40.31
N SER A 15 -36.90 7.36 40.85
CA SER A 15 -35.98 8.21 40.10
C SER A 15 -35.27 7.38 39.02
N ALA A 16 -35.61 7.63 37.76
CA ALA A 16 -34.79 7.21 36.63
C ALA A 16 -33.60 8.15 36.51
N MET A 17 -32.42 7.66 36.86
CA MET A 17 -31.14 8.34 36.69
C MET A 17 -30.80 8.34 35.19
N LEU A 18 -31.01 9.48 34.53
CA LEU A 18 -30.64 9.69 33.13
C LEU A 18 -29.11 9.76 33.03
N ALA A 19 -28.48 8.66 32.61
CA ALA A 19 -27.05 8.63 32.31
C ALA A 19 -26.80 9.49 31.06
N LEU A 20 -26.22 10.67 31.27
CA LEU A 20 -25.75 11.54 30.22
C LEU A 20 -24.47 10.90 29.64
N PHE A 21 -24.60 10.17 28.54
CA PHE A 21 -23.44 9.71 27.77
C PHE A 21 -22.76 10.93 27.15
N LEU A 22 -21.60 11.32 27.68
CA LEU A 22 -20.67 12.20 27.00
C LEU A 22 -20.16 11.44 25.78
N LEU A 23 -20.77 11.67 24.61
CA LEU A 23 -20.13 11.31 23.35
C LEU A 23 -18.83 12.11 23.26
N PRO A 24 -17.66 11.49 23.01
CA PRO A 24 -16.47 12.25 22.72
C PRO A 24 -16.77 13.13 21.51
N ASN A 25 -16.53 14.45 21.64
CA ASN A 25 -16.47 15.32 20.48
C ASN A 25 -15.30 14.82 19.64
N LEU A 26 -15.58 14.07 18.58
CA LEU A 26 -14.59 13.81 17.55
C LEU A 26 -14.25 15.17 16.94
N SER A 27 -13.08 15.69 17.29
CA SER A 27 -12.52 16.86 16.64
C SER A 27 -11.96 16.39 15.31
N PHE A 28 -12.71 16.62 14.23
CA PHE A 28 -12.16 16.47 12.89
C PHE A 28 -10.97 17.42 12.73
N GLY A 29 -9.90 16.94 12.12
CA GLY A 29 -8.82 17.78 11.66
C GLY A 29 -9.37 18.76 10.63
N GLN A 30 -9.02 20.04 10.75
CA GLN A 30 -9.31 21.00 9.69
C GLN A 30 -8.56 20.59 8.41
N LEU A 31 -9.24 20.61 7.27
CA LEU A 31 -8.63 20.30 5.98
C LEU A 31 -7.40 21.20 5.74
N PRO A 32 -6.22 20.65 5.41
CA PRO A 32 -5.00 21.43 5.25
C PRO A 32 -5.11 22.44 4.10
N GLU A 33 -4.61 23.65 4.29
CA GLU A 33 -4.55 24.65 3.22
C GLU A 33 -3.44 24.32 2.23
N LEU A 34 -3.79 24.30 0.94
CA LEU A 34 -2.85 24.18 -0.16
C LEU A 34 -2.26 25.56 -0.45
N SER A 35 -0.95 25.68 -0.28
CA SER A 35 -0.25 26.96 -0.38
C SER A 35 -0.26 27.54 -1.79
N SER A 36 -0.01 28.85 -1.88
CA SER A 36 0.25 29.57 -3.14
C SER A 36 -0.93 29.53 -4.12
N PRO A 37 -2.15 29.99 -3.73
CA PRO A 37 -3.24 30.15 -4.70
C PRO A 37 -2.76 31.02 -5.86
N THR A 38 -3.05 30.59 -7.09
CA THR A 38 -2.52 31.18 -8.32
C THR A 38 -3.65 31.41 -9.31
N THR A 39 -3.43 32.32 -10.26
CA THR A 39 -4.32 32.55 -11.39
C THR A 39 -3.62 32.30 -12.72
N LEU A 40 -4.37 32.09 -13.81
CA LEU A 40 -3.79 31.83 -15.12
C LEU A 40 -2.93 33.01 -15.60
N THR A 41 -3.34 34.23 -15.30
CA THR A 41 -2.60 35.45 -15.71
C THR A 41 -1.54 35.91 -14.70
N GLY A 42 -1.48 35.30 -13.52
CA GLY A 42 -0.59 35.72 -12.43
C GLY A 42 -1.10 36.92 -11.61
N THR A 43 -2.33 37.37 -11.86
CA THR A 43 -3.01 38.36 -11.01
C THR A 43 -3.24 37.79 -9.61
N PRO A 44 -2.94 38.53 -8.53
CA PRO A 44 -3.20 38.06 -7.17
C PRO A 44 -4.67 37.72 -6.94
N THR A 45 -4.96 36.66 -6.19
CA THR A 45 -6.32 36.25 -5.80
C THR A 45 -6.43 36.10 -4.30
N SER A 46 -7.64 36.33 -3.77
CA SER A 46 -7.98 36.02 -2.38
C SER A 46 -8.63 34.65 -2.19
N ALA A 47 -8.82 33.88 -3.28
CA ALA A 47 -9.29 32.50 -3.21
C ALA A 47 -8.30 31.64 -2.42
N ARG A 48 -8.83 30.68 -1.66
CA ARG A 48 -8.03 29.73 -0.88
C ARG A 48 -8.47 28.32 -1.20
N PHE A 49 -7.52 27.40 -1.21
CA PHE A 49 -7.75 26.02 -1.57
C PHE A 49 -7.27 25.15 -0.42
N PHE A 50 -8.01 24.09 -0.13
CA PHE A 50 -7.69 23.14 0.91
C PHE A 50 -7.83 21.74 0.34
N GLY A 51 -7.05 20.81 0.86
CA GLY A 51 -7.06 19.44 0.40
C GLY A 51 -6.33 18.52 1.33
N GLY A 52 -6.80 17.30 1.45
CA GLY A 52 -6.19 16.29 2.29
C GLY A 52 -6.67 14.90 1.92
N ALA A 53 -5.80 13.93 2.15
CA ALA A 53 -6.14 12.53 2.14
C ALA A 53 -6.08 12.00 3.58
N THR A 54 -6.98 11.07 3.91
CA THR A 54 -7.12 10.55 5.28
C THR A 54 -7.52 9.08 5.24
N ALA A 55 -7.04 8.31 6.22
CA ALA A 55 -7.45 6.93 6.46
C ALA A 55 -8.29 6.79 7.76
N ASP A 56 -8.62 7.92 8.39
CA ASP A 56 -9.29 7.99 9.69
C ASP A 56 -10.48 8.97 9.69
N ASN A 57 -11.17 9.07 8.55
CA ASN A 57 -12.33 9.94 8.35
C ASN A 57 -12.04 11.42 8.71
N GLY A 58 -10.84 11.89 8.39
CA GLY A 58 -10.44 13.28 8.57
C GLY A 58 -10.03 13.64 10.00
N ALA A 59 -9.76 12.67 10.89
CA ALA A 59 -9.16 12.95 12.18
C ALA A 59 -7.70 13.42 12.04
N SER A 60 -6.99 12.88 11.05
CA SER A 60 -5.66 13.31 10.62
C SER A 60 -5.52 13.22 9.09
N TYR A 61 -4.54 13.94 8.55
CA TYR A 61 -4.23 13.93 7.12
C TYR A 61 -2.78 13.49 6.91
N SER A 62 -2.59 12.65 5.90
CA SER A 62 -1.28 12.14 5.47
C SER A 62 -1.11 12.33 3.98
N ASN A 63 0.12 12.23 3.50
CA ASN A 63 0.47 12.23 2.08
C ASN A 63 0.98 10.86 1.59
N SER A 64 1.05 9.85 2.46
CA SER A 64 1.49 8.48 2.12
C SER A 64 0.55 7.47 2.76
N PHE A 65 0.15 6.46 1.97
CA PHE A 65 -0.79 5.42 2.38
C PHE A 65 -0.35 4.06 1.88
N ALA A 66 -0.55 3.05 2.73
CA ALA A 66 -0.25 1.66 2.40
C ALA A 66 -1.12 1.17 1.22
N PHE A 67 -0.61 0.16 0.50
CA PHE A 67 -1.26 -0.44 -0.67
C PHE A 67 -2.76 -0.76 -0.46
N GLU A 68 -3.11 -1.39 0.67
CA GLU A 68 -4.49 -1.82 0.99
C GLU A 68 -5.29 -0.77 1.78
N ALA A 69 -4.74 0.39 2.09
CA ALA A 69 -5.40 1.37 2.95
C ALA A 69 -6.62 1.98 2.22
N PRO A 70 -7.85 1.85 2.76
CA PRO A 70 -8.97 2.66 2.30
C PRO A 70 -8.72 4.11 2.71
N ILE A 71 -8.88 5.05 1.78
CA ILE A 71 -8.67 6.47 2.03
C ILE A 71 -9.80 7.31 1.44
N ASP A 72 -10.05 8.43 2.12
CA ASP A 72 -10.88 9.53 1.62
C ASP A 72 -9.96 10.61 1.06
N ILE A 73 -10.40 11.29 0.01
CA ILE A 73 -9.72 12.46 -0.54
C ILE A 73 -10.76 13.55 -0.72
N ASP A 74 -10.56 14.66 -0.01
CA ASP A 74 -11.44 15.82 -0.04
C ASP A 74 -10.66 17.06 -0.44
N LEU A 75 -11.33 17.92 -1.21
CA LEU A 75 -10.86 19.23 -1.61
C LEU A 75 -11.92 20.28 -1.23
N GLU A 76 -11.45 21.47 -0.87
CA GLU A 76 -12.31 22.62 -0.60
C GLU A 76 -11.78 23.87 -1.31
N ILE A 77 -12.69 24.66 -1.85
CA ILE A 77 -12.40 25.99 -2.37
C ILE A 77 -13.15 27.01 -1.51
N LYS A 78 -12.41 27.95 -0.91
CA LYS A 78 -12.99 29.21 -0.44
C LYS A 78 -12.93 30.20 -1.59
N VAL A 79 -14.07 30.39 -2.23
CA VAL A 79 -14.22 31.25 -3.39
C VAL A 79 -14.00 32.70 -2.97
N GLU A 80 -13.28 33.43 -3.80
CA GLU A 80 -13.05 34.86 -3.60
C GLU A 80 -14.37 35.62 -3.51
N SER A 81 -14.50 36.50 -2.52
CA SER A 81 -15.80 37.08 -2.12
C SER A 81 -16.54 37.81 -3.26
N SER A 82 -15.80 38.42 -4.19
CA SER A 82 -16.35 39.08 -5.39
C SER A 82 -16.88 38.11 -6.45
N HIS A 83 -16.55 36.82 -6.36
CA HIS A 83 -16.99 35.78 -7.30
C HIS A 83 -18.16 34.96 -6.74
N VAL A 84 -18.50 35.09 -5.46
CA VAL A 84 -19.64 34.39 -4.86
C VAL A 84 -20.96 34.86 -5.48
N ASN A 85 -21.89 33.93 -5.71
CA ASN A 85 -23.16 34.13 -6.41
C ASN A 85 -23.02 34.52 -7.90
N THR A 86 -21.87 34.23 -8.50
CA THR A 86 -21.69 34.34 -9.95
C THR A 86 -21.71 32.96 -10.60
N LEU A 87 -22.03 32.91 -11.89
CA LEU A 87 -21.99 31.66 -12.66
C LEU A 87 -20.52 31.31 -12.97
N GLY A 88 -20.15 30.04 -12.79
CA GLY A 88 -18.80 29.55 -13.05
C GLY A 88 -18.73 28.03 -13.07
N ASN A 89 -17.52 27.52 -13.25
CA ASN A 89 -17.24 26.09 -13.34
C ASN A 89 -16.13 25.70 -12.36
N ILE A 90 -16.11 24.42 -11.96
CA ILE A 90 -15.04 23.82 -11.15
C ILE A 90 -14.39 22.69 -11.94
N TYR A 91 -13.06 22.68 -11.94
CA TYR A 91 -12.22 21.72 -12.66
C TYR A 91 -11.38 20.94 -11.66
N ILE A 92 -11.18 19.65 -11.94
CA ILE A 92 -10.35 18.76 -11.13
C ILE A 92 -9.39 18.05 -12.09
N ILE A 93 -8.11 18.24 -11.85
CA ILE A 93 -7.02 17.68 -12.64
C ILE A 93 -6.20 16.73 -11.74
N ILE A 94 -5.93 15.54 -12.24
CA ILE A 94 -4.96 14.62 -11.63
C ILE A 94 -3.74 14.54 -12.53
N LEU A 95 -2.56 14.76 -11.97
CA LEU A 95 -1.31 14.40 -12.63
C LEU A 95 -0.90 13.03 -12.11
N TRP A 96 -0.75 12.08 -13.03
CA TRP A 96 -0.37 10.71 -12.72
C TRP A 96 0.47 10.13 -13.85
N GLU A 97 1.67 9.65 -13.50
CA GLU A 97 2.66 9.10 -14.46
C GLU A 97 2.97 10.04 -15.64
N GLY A 98 3.04 11.35 -15.36
CA GLY A 98 3.33 12.38 -16.37
C GLY A 98 2.14 12.74 -17.29
N ASN A 99 0.96 12.15 -17.04
CA ASN A 99 -0.26 12.45 -17.77
C ASN A 99 -1.21 13.30 -16.93
N TYR A 100 -2.06 14.08 -17.60
CA TYR A 100 -3.06 14.94 -16.97
C TYR A 100 -4.44 14.36 -17.24
N PHE A 101 -5.23 14.15 -16.19
CA PHE A 101 -6.59 13.61 -16.29
C PHE A 101 -7.59 14.61 -15.76
N LEU A 102 -8.65 14.87 -16.51
CA LEU A 102 -9.76 15.74 -16.12
C LEU A 102 -10.92 14.91 -15.60
N ARG A 103 -11.41 15.25 -14.40
CA ARG A 103 -12.68 14.69 -13.91
C ARG A 103 -13.81 15.25 -14.76
N GLN A 104 -14.61 14.34 -15.31
CA GLN A 104 -15.83 14.64 -16.04
C GLN A 104 -17.01 14.80 -15.07
N GLU A 105 -18.12 15.40 -15.52
CA GLU A 105 -19.33 15.59 -14.71
C GLU A 105 -19.93 14.29 -14.14
N ASN A 106 -19.75 13.17 -14.85
CA ASN A 106 -20.21 11.86 -14.39
C ASN A 106 -19.25 11.20 -13.37
N GLY A 107 -18.20 11.89 -12.95
CA GLY A 107 -17.19 11.42 -12.00
C GLY A 107 -16.05 10.60 -12.61
N SER A 108 -16.12 10.22 -13.89
CA SER A 108 -15.01 9.53 -14.57
C SER A 108 -13.84 10.46 -14.88
N TYR A 109 -12.67 9.90 -15.16
CA TYR A 109 -11.47 10.65 -15.51
C TYR A 109 -11.10 10.42 -16.98
N LYS A 110 -10.87 11.52 -17.71
CA LYS A 110 -10.47 11.50 -19.12
C LYS A 110 -9.05 12.05 -19.25
N LEU A 111 -8.20 11.37 -20.02
CA LEU A 111 -6.88 11.90 -20.40
C LEU A 111 -7.06 13.23 -21.15
N TRP A 112 -6.38 14.26 -20.69
CA TRP A 112 -6.37 15.58 -21.31
C TRP A 112 -5.27 15.65 -22.37
N ASP A 113 -5.64 16.15 -23.55
CA ASP A 113 -4.76 16.34 -24.70
C ASP A 113 -4.12 17.74 -24.72
N PHE A 114 -4.21 18.49 -23.62
CA PHE A 114 -3.77 19.88 -23.48
C PHE A 114 -4.50 20.88 -24.38
N SER A 115 -5.57 20.49 -25.06
CA SER A 115 -6.40 21.43 -25.80
C SER A 115 -7.40 22.11 -24.87
N LEU A 116 -7.62 23.41 -25.08
CA LEU A 116 -8.64 24.16 -24.35
C LEU A 116 -10.05 23.67 -24.72
N GLU A 117 -10.26 23.21 -25.95
CA GLU A 117 -11.54 22.65 -26.41
C GLU A 117 -11.96 21.42 -25.60
N ASN A 118 -11.00 20.56 -25.23
CA ASN A 118 -11.26 19.37 -24.42
C ASN A 118 -11.07 19.60 -22.91
N PHE A 119 -10.88 20.85 -22.47
CA PHE A 119 -10.77 21.20 -21.06
C PHE A 119 -12.16 21.29 -20.41
N SER A 120 -12.68 20.15 -19.99
CA SER A 120 -14.02 20.00 -19.41
C SER A 120 -14.05 20.23 -17.90
N ALA A 121 -15.09 20.88 -17.41
CA ALA A 121 -15.36 21.03 -15.98
C ALA A 121 -15.86 19.73 -15.33
N ALA A 122 -15.53 19.56 -14.05
CA ALA A 122 -16.11 18.52 -13.21
C ALA A 122 -17.51 18.94 -12.71
N PHE A 123 -17.71 20.25 -12.51
CA PHE A 123 -19.01 20.84 -12.22
C PHE A 123 -19.18 22.07 -13.10
N SER A 124 -20.11 22.02 -14.04
CA SER A 124 -20.36 23.09 -15.02
C SER A 124 -21.53 23.98 -14.62
N ASP A 125 -21.53 25.22 -15.13
CA ASP A 125 -22.64 26.18 -15.11
C ASP A 125 -23.32 26.32 -13.73
N LYS A 126 -22.53 26.30 -12.65
CA LYS A 126 -23.05 26.40 -11.28
C LYS A 126 -22.92 27.82 -10.75
N THR A 127 -23.83 28.18 -9.84
CA THR A 127 -23.65 29.38 -9.02
C THR A 127 -22.62 29.09 -7.93
N LEU A 128 -21.51 29.83 -7.94
CA LEU A 128 -20.43 29.66 -6.97
C LEU A 128 -20.90 30.05 -5.57
N GLN A 129 -20.67 29.14 -4.61
CA GLN A 129 -20.89 29.36 -3.20
C GLN A 129 -19.64 29.96 -2.56
N SER A 130 -19.75 30.47 -1.33
CA SER A 130 -18.58 30.94 -0.58
C SER A 130 -17.60 29.81 -0.24
N VAL A 131 -18.11 28.59 -0.14
CA VAL A 131 -17.34 27.36 0.09
C VAL A 131 -17.84 26.28 -0.88
N GLU A 132 -16.93 25.70 -1.63
CA GLU A 132 -17.17 24.55 -2.49
C GLU A 132 -16.48 23.33 -1.89
N LEU A 133 -17.26 22.31 -1.52
CA LEU A 133 -16.75 21.05 -0.99
C LEU A 133 -16.78 19.99 -2.07
N ILE A 134 -15.68 19.27 -2.24
CA ILE A 134 -15.47 18.33 -3.33
C ILE A 134 -14.92 17.04 -2.75
N ASN A 135 -15.73 15.99 -2.78
CA ASN A 135 -15.27 14.64 -2.52
C ASN A 135 -14.71 14.02 -3.83
N ILE A 136 -13.48 13.52 -3.76
CA ILE A 136 -12.80 12.85 -4.86
C ILE A 136 -13.05 11.34 -4.77
N VAL A 137 -12.84 10.76 -3.59
CA VAL A 137 -13.13 9.36 -3.25
C VAL A 137 -13.50 9.23 -1.77
N ASP A 138 -14.18 8.14 -1.45
CA ASP A 138 -14.67 7.79 -0.10
C ASP A 138 -14.37 6.30 0.13
N ASP A 139 -13.58 6.00 1.16
CA ASP A 139 -13.14 4.65 1.57
C ASP A 139 -12.53 3.80 0.42
N VAL A 140 -11.72 4.41 -0.45
CA VAL A 140 -11.13 3.72 -1.61
C VAL A 140 -9.70 3.24 -1.32
N ALA A 141 -9.48 1.93 -1.47
CA ALA A 141 -8.13 1.35 -1.52
C ALA A 141 -7.58 1.39 -2.96
N PHE A 142 -6.68 2.33 -3.22
CA PHE A 142 -6.11 2.54 -4.55
C PHE A 142 -5.19 1.41 -5.03
N GLY A 143 -4.45 0.76 -4.13
CA GLY A 143 -3.51 -0.30 -4.49
C GLY A 143 -4.18 -1.48 -5.20
N PRO A 144 -5.22 -2.10 -4.62
CA PRO A 144 -6.03 -3.13 -5.28
C PRO A 144 -6.68 -2.68 -6.59
N ALA A 145 -6.95 -1.38 -6.74
CA ALA A 145 -7.47 -0.80 -7.99
C ALA A 145 -6.38 -0.61 -9.07
N GLY A 146 -5.13 -0.97 -8.78
CA GLY A 146 -4.00 -0.89 -9.71
C GLY A 146 -3.22 0.42 -9.66
N VAL A 147 -3.49 1.28 -8.68
CA VAL A 147 -2.79 2.57 -8.49
C VAL A 147 -1.89 2.45 -7.26
N PHE A 148 -0.62 2.13 -7.46
CA PHE A 148 0.35 1.92 -6.37
C PHE A 148 1.78 2.19 -6.82
N ASN A 149 2.70 2.28 -5.86
CA ASN A 149 4.10 2.68 -6.09
C ASN A 149 4.18 3.98 -6.91
N THR A 150 3.28 4.91 -6.61
CA THR A 150 3.05 6.08 -7.45
C THR A 150 2.50 7.23 -6.61
N THR A 151 2.53 8.42 -7.18
CA THR A 151 1.98 9.63 -6.56
C THR A 151 0.93 10.22 -7.49
N LEU A 152 -0.21 10.56 -6.92
CA LEU A 152 -1.27 11.33 -7.56
C LEU A 152 -1.15 12.78 -7.07
N ASP A 153 -1.02 13.73 -8.00
CA ASP A 153 -1.03 15.15 -7.68
C ASP A 153 -2.35 15.76 -8.14
N PHE A 154 -3.12 16.33 -7.22
CA PHE A 154 -4.43 16.92 -7.49
C PHE A 154 -4.33 18.44 -7.59
N ILE A 155 -4.89 18.98 -8.67
CA ILE A 155 -5.13 20.40 -8.86
C ILE A 155 -6.64 20.60 -8.97
N VAL A 156 -7.17 21.54 -8.20
CA VAL A 156 -8.53 22.03 -8.28
C VAL A 156 -8.50 23.48 -8.76
N ALA A 157 -9.35 23.79 -9.72
CA ALA A 157 -9.49 25.12 -10.27
C ALA A 157 -10.95 25.53 -10.36
N TYR A 158 -11.20 26.83 -10.45
CA TYR A 158 -12.50 27.36 -10.87
C TYR A 158 -12.33 28.53 -11.82
N ASP A 159 -13.35 28.79 -12.62
CA ASP A 159 -13.54 30.02 -13.40
C ASP A 159 -14.88 30.67 -13.03
N THR A 160 -15.10 31.90 -13.50
CA THR A 160 -16.32 32.65 -13.22
C THR A 160 -16.58 33.69 -14.30
N LEU A 161 -17.86 33.96 -14.57
CA LEU A 161 -18.27 35.08 -15.43
C LEU A 161 -17.93 36.46 -14.84
N ALA A 162 -17.61 36.55 -13.55
CA ALA A 162 -17.14 37.79 -12.92
C ALA A 162 -15.79 38.25 -13.50
N VAL A 163 -14.96 37.30 -13.93
CA VAL A 163 -13.62 37.54 -14.47
C VAL A 163 -13.44 36.66 -15.71
N ALA A 164 -13.74 37.21 -16.87
CA ALA A 164 -13.68 36.48 -18.12
C ALA A 164 -12.25 35.98 -18.44
N ASN A 165 -12.15 34.75 -18.94
CA ASN A 165 -10.90 34.11 -19.38
C ASN A 165 -9.83 33.97 -18.28
N GLU A 166 -10.24 33.83 -17.03
CA GLU A 166 -9.35 33.65 -15.88
C GLU A 166 -9.66 32.33 -15.17
N PHE A 167 -8.62 31.68 -14.67
CA PHE A 167 -8.74 30.50 -13.81
C PHE A 167 -8.05 30.77 -12.49
N PHE A 168 -8.61 30.23 -11.41
CA PHE A 168 -8.09 30.34 -10.05
C PHE A 168 -7.86 28.93 -9.54
N PHE A 169 -6.65 28.61 -9.06
CA PHE A 169 -6.28 27.24 -8.70
C PHE A 169 -5.25 27.18 -7.58
N ASN A 170 -5.12 26.00 -6.96
CA ASN A 170 -4.03 25.75 -6.01
C ASN A 170 -2.68 25.66 -6.75
N GLY A 171 -1.72 26.51 -6.38
CA GLY A 171 -0.39 26.51 -7.01
C GLY A 171 0.48 25.34 -6.55
N THR A 172 0.31 24.88 -5.31
CA THR A 172 0.90 23.61 -4.84
C THR A 172 -0.16 22.50 -4.94
N PRO A 173 0.10 21.40 -5.67
CA PRO A 173 -0.81 20.26 -5.72
C PRO A 173 -1.03 19.61 -4.35
N LEU A 174 -2.18 18.97 -4.16
CA LEU A 174 -2.31 17.95 -3.12
C LEU A 174 -1.63 16.68 -3.62
N SER A 175 -0.51 16.30 -3.02
CA SER A 175 0.20 15.06 -3.36
C SER A 175 -0.24 13.90 -2.48
N VAL A 176 -0.67 12.79 -3.09
CA VAL A 176 -1.06 11.56 -2.41
C VAL A 176 -0.24 10.41 -2.95
N ASN A 177 0.67 9.88 -2.13
CA ASN A 177 1.47 8.71 -2.44
C ASN A 177 0.73 7.43 -2.03
N ILE A 178 0.64 6.49 -2.96
CA ILE A 178 0.20 5.12 -2.69
C ILE A 178 1.42 4.22 -2.74
N GLU A 179 1.72 3.60 -1.60
CA GLU A 179 2.90 2.78 -1.44
C GLU A 179 2.85 1.54 -2.33
N ALA A 180 4.02 0.98 -2.63
CA ALA A 180 4.09 -0.26 -3.36
C ALA A 180 3.35 -1.37 -2.62
N LYS A 181 2.82 -2.34 -3.37
CA LYS A 181 2.40 -3.60 -2.76
C LYS A 181 3.59 -4.17 -2.02
N ILE A 182 3.46 -4.37 -0.71
CA ILE A 182 4.40 -5.20 0.03
C ILE A 182 4.21 -6.60 -0.55
N GLN A 183 5.12 -6.98 -1.46
CA GLN A 183 5.33 -8.39 -1.71
C GLN A 183 5.85 -8.94 -0.39
N GLU A 184 4.98 -9.62 0.35
CA GLU A 184 5.44 -10.62 1.28
C GLU A 184 6.20 -11.64 0.41
N GLU A 185 7.51 -11.45 0.28
CA GLU A 185 8.42 -12.57 0.11
C GLU A 185 7.95 -13.57 1.19
N PRO A 186 7.58 -14.81 0.83
CA PRO A 186 7.17 -15.78 1.82
C PRO A 186 8.23 -15.75 2.94
N PRO A 187 7.82 -15.74 4.22
CA PRO A 187 8.74 -15.54 5.33
C PRO A 187 9.98 -16.38 5.06
N ALA A 188 11.15 -15.72 5.01
CA ALA A 188 12.38 -16.31 4.49
C ALA A 188 12.48 -17.74 5.02
N LYS A 189 12.30 -18.71 4.12
CA LYS A 189 12.19 -20.12 4.47
C LYS A 189 13.33 -20.46 5.43
N GLN A 190 13.03 -21.04 6.60
CA GLN A 190 14.08 -21.38 7.58
C GLN A 190 15.11 -22.32 6.92
N SER A 191 14.66 -23.15 5.97
CA SER A 191 15.52 -23.97 5.14
C SER A 191 16.44 -23.13 4.22
N LEU A 192 15.97 -22.03 3.63
CA LEU A 192 16.77 -21.14 2.78
C LEU A 192 17.82 -20.38 3.61
N GLN A 193 17.48 -19.98 4.84
CA GLN A 193 18.44 -19.37 5.75
C GLN A 193 19.56 -20.35 6.10
N LEU A 194 19.21 -21.55 6.57
CA LEU A 194 20.19 -22.61 6.85
C LEU A 194 21.03 -22.92 5.61
N PHE A 195 20.41 -22.98 4.43
CA PHE A 195 21.11 -23.22 3.18
C PHE A 195 22.16 -22.14 2.91
N THR A 196 21.78 -20.87 3.05
CA THR A 196 22.65 -19.72 2.79
C THR A 196 23.84 -19.67 3.76
N GLU A 197 23.57 -19.85 5.05
CA GLU A 197 24.58 -19.68 6.11
C GLU A 197 25.54 -20.88 6.22
N ASN A 198 24.99 -22.10 6.11
CA ASN A 198 25.70 -23.30 6.54
C ASN A 198 25.90 -24.34 5.43
N ILE A 199 25.08 -24.35 4.37
CA ILE A 199 25.10 -25.44 3.38
C ILE A 199 25.80 -25.03 2.08
N SER A 200 25.44 -23.88 1.51
CA SER A 200 25.87 -23.46 0.17
C SER A 200 27.38 -23.43 0.05
N LEU A 201 28.08 -22.61 0.84
CA LEU A 201 29.54 -22.52 0.77
C LEU A 201 30.22 -23.70 1.47
N GLN A 202 29.87 -23.94 2.74
CA GLN A 202 30.63 -24.86 3.60
C GLN A 202 30.48 -26.34 3.20
N ILE A 203 29.39 -26.71 2.51
CA ILE A 203 29.10 -28.09 2.12
C ILE A 203 29.10 -28.22 0.61
N ILE A 204 28.19 -27.53 -0.10
CA ILE A 204 28.01 -27.74 -1.54
C ILE A 204 29.26 -27.30 -2.31
N GLN A 205 29.70 -26.05 -2.14
CA GLN A 205 30.84 -25.51 -2.88
C GLN A 205 32.18 -26.13 -2.45
N ASN A 206 32.35 -26.48 -1.18
CA ASN A 206 33.61 -27.02 -0.68
C ASN A 206 33.77 -28.55 -0.84
N ASN A 207 32.68 -29.32 -0.82
CA ASN A 207 32.76 -30.79 -0.72
C ASN A 207 32.03 -31.53 -1.85
N CYS A 208 30.96 -30.96 -2.42
CA CYS A 208 30.08 -31.69 -3.33
C CYS A 208 30.32 -31.31 -4.80
N ILE A 209 30.48 -30.02 -5.08
CA ILE A 209 30.48 -29.47 -6.45
C ILE A 209 31.62 -30.00 -7.32
N ALA A 210 32.77 -30.35 -6.74
CA ALA A 210 33.91 -30.88 -7.48
C ALA A 210 33.55 -32.14 -8.30
N CYS A 211 32.56 -32.91 -7.85
CA CYS A 211 32.01 -34.05 -8.58
C CYS A 211 30.63 -33.77 -9.17
N HIS A 212 29.77 -33.07 -8.42
CA HIS A 212 28.39 -32.78 -8.77
C HIS A 212 28.27 -31.47 -9.55
N ILE A 213 28.88 -31.43 -10.74
CA ILE A 213 28.84 -30.32 -11.69
C ILE A 213 28.76 -30.88 -13.12
N ILE A 214 28.28 -30.09 -14.07
CA ILE A 214 28.22 -30.48 -15.48
C ILE A 214 29.61 -30.90 -15.96
N GLY A 215 29.71 -32.10 -16.54
CA GLY A 215 30.98 -32.68 -17.00
C GLY A 215 31.86 -33.27 -15.89
N GLY A 216 31.47 -33.15 -14.63
CA GLY A 216 32.17 -33.76 -13.49
C GLY A 216 31.86 -35.26 -13.32
N PRO A 217 32.63 -35.97 -12.48
CA PRO A 217 32.43 -37.41 -12.21
C PRO A 217 31.03 -37.83 -11.79
N ALA A 218 30.24 -36.93 -11.18
CA ALA A 218 28.85 -37.16 -10.78
C ALA A 218 27.85 -36.26 -11.55
N GLY A 219 28.28 -35.68 -12.67
CA GLY A 219 27.46 -34.77 -13.49
C GLY A 219 26.27 -35.42 -14.18
N GLY A 220 26.18 -36.77 -14.19
CA GLY A 220 25.01 -37.52 -14.68
C GLY A 220 23.97 -37.84 -13.58
N THR A 221 24.15 -37.35 -12.36
CA THR A 221 23.21 -37.57 -11.26
C THR A 221 22.16 -36.47 -11.18
N ALA A 222 21.14 -36.64 -10.33
CA ALA A 222 20.09 -35.63 -10.14
C ALA A 222 20.59 -34.35 -9.44
N LEU A 223 21.76 -34.37 -8.81
CA LEU A 223 22.36 -33.22 -8.14
C LEU A 223 23.55 -32.72 -8.94
N VAL A 224 23.33 -31.64 -9.70
CA VAL A 224 24.34 -30.96 -10.52
C VAL A 224 24.35 -29.46 -10.18
N TYR A 225 25.32 -29.04 -9.39
CA TYR A 225 25.40 -27.69 -8.83
C TYR A 225 26.09 -26.69 -9.75
N GLN A 226 25.75 -25.42 -9.57
CA GLN A 226 26.41 -24.27 -10.18
C GLN A 226 27.54 -23.72 -9.30
N PRO A 227 28.69 -23.31 -9.87
CA PRO A 227 29.74 -22.61 -9.14
C PRO A 227 29.23 -21.31 -8.50
N ALA A 228 29.76 -20.95 -7.33
CA ALA A 228 29.36 -19.73 -6.62
C ALA A 228 29.52 -18.44 -7.44
N ALA A 229 30.45 -18.42 -8.40
CA ALA A 229 30.67 -17.29 -9.31
C ALA A 229 29.58 -17.15 -10.40
N THR A 230 28.73 -18.16 -10.60
CA THR A 230 27.64 -18.10 -11.58
C THR A 230 26.49 -17.25 -11.04
N GLN A 231 25.93 -16.38 -11.89
CA GLN A 231 24.78 -15.56 -11.53
C GLN A 231 23.64 -16.44 -11.01
N ASN A 232 23.07 -16.06 -9.85
CA ASN A 232 21.96 -16.78 -9.21
C ASN A 232 22.28 -18.24 -8.79
N ALA A 233 23.56 -18.60 -8.62
CA ALA A 233 23.97 -19.96 -8.22
C ALA A 233 23.38 -20.39 -6.86
N LEU A 234 23.26 -19.48 -5.90
CA LEU A 234 22.72 -19.80 -4.57
C LEU A 234 21.28 -20.31 -4.67
N ASN A 235 20.37 -19.54 -5.27
CA ASN A 235 18.96 -19.93 -5.41
C ASN A 235 18.81 -21.17 -6.31
N THR A 236 19.61 -21.26 -7.38
CA THR A 236 19.61 -22.44 -8.26
C THR A 236 19.99 -23.72 -7.50
N ASN A 237 21.05 -23.65 -6.69
CA ASN A 237 21.53 -24.78 -5.90
C ASN A 237 20.58 -25.13 -4.74
N TYR A 238 19.96 -24.13 -4.10
CA TYR A 238 18.92 -24.33 -3.10
C TYR A 238 17.73 -25.08 -3.70
N ASN A 239 17.14 -24.57 -4.78
CA ASN A 239 15.96 -25.16 -5.42
C ASN A 239 16.24 -26.59 -5.92
N LEU A 240 17.42 -26.82 -6.50
CA LEU A 240 17.85 -28.15 -6.92
C LEU A 240 17.85 -29.15 -5.75
N LEU A 241 18.49 -28.77 -4.64
CA LEU A 241 18.62 -29.63 -3.48
C LEU A 241 17.26 -29.82 -2.79
N ALA A 242 16.47 -28.75 -2.70
CA ALA A 242 15.14 -28.79 -2.11
C ALA A 242 14.21 -29.73 -2.87
N ASN A 243 14.19 -29.63 -4.20
CA ASN A 243 13.40 -30.52 -5.06
C ASN A 243 13.83 -31.98 -4.91
N TYR A 244 15.14 -32.25 -4.81
CA TYR A 244 15.64 -33.61 -4.60
C TYR A 244 15.18 -34.19 -3.26
N ILE A 245 15.24 -33.40 -2.18
CA ILE A 245 14.81 -33.82 -0.84
C ILE A 245 13.29 -34.05 -0.80
N ASN A 246 12.51 -33.10 -1.31
CA ASN A 246 11.04 -33.17 -1.36
C ASN A 246 10.54 -34.31 -2.27
N GLY A 247 11.35 -34.74 -3.25
CA GLY A 247 11.12 -35.96 -4.03
C GLY A 247 11.41 -37.28 -3.29
N GLY A 248 11.68 -37.23 -1.98
CA GLY A 248 12.02 -38.40 -1.16
C GLY A 248 13.52 -38.71 -1.07
N GLY A 249 14.39 -37.84 -1.58
CA GLY A 249 15.84 -38.05 -1.63
C GLY A 249 16.59 -37.81 -0.32
N GLY A 250 15.95 -37.28 0.72
CA GLY A 250 16.63 -36.84 1.96
C GLY A 250 17.47 -37.90 2.66
N SER A 251 16.96 -39.13 2.82
CA SER A 251 17.70 -40.23 3.46
C SER A 251 18.90 -40.70 2.62
N THR A 252 18.73 -40.73 1.30
CA THR A 252 19.79 -41.05 0.34
C THR A 252 20.88 -39.99 0.35
N LEU A 253 20.50 -38.71 0.45
CA LEU A 253 21.42 -37.58 0.55
C LEU A 253 22.32 -37.69 1.79
N LEU A 254 21.73 -37.88 2.96
CA LEU A 254 22.46 -37.95 4.23
C LEU A 254 23.39 -39.18 4.29
N SER A 255 22.90 -40.35 3.87
CA SER A 255 23.70 -41.59 3.86
C SER A 255 24.89 -41.50 2.88
N LYS A 256 24.68 -40.98 1.67
CA LYS A 256 25.75 -40.81 0.68
C LYS A 256 26.78 -39.78 1.11
N ALA A 257 26.37 -38.68 1.76
CA ALA A 257 27.32 -37.70 2.29
C ALA A 257 28.32 -38.32 3.29
N GLN A 258 27.88 -39.31 4.08
CA GLN A 258 28.72 -40.08 5.01
C GLN A 258 29.55 -41.19 4.34
N GLY A 259 29.43 -41.35 3.02
CA GLY A 259 30.19 -42.33 2.25
C GLY A 259 29.50 -43.67 2.05
N VAL A 260 28.25 -43.84 2.53
CA VAL A 260 27.52 -45.11 2.38
C VAL A 260 27.07 -45.24 0.92
N GLY A 261 27.70 -46.17 0.18
CA GLY A 261 27.40 -46.38 -1.24
C GLY A 261 27.65 -45.15 -2.11
N HIS A 262 28.58 -44.27 -1.70
CA HIS A 262 28.97 -43.09 -2.45
C HIS A 262 30.34 -43.33 -3.11
N GLY A 263 30.39 -43.30 -4.45
CA GLY A 263 31.62 -43.62 -5.20
C GLY A 263 32.80 -42.71 -4.91
N GLY A 264 32.55 -41.48 -4.43
CA GLY A 264 33.58 -40.55 -3.97
C GLY A 264 34.06 -40.80 -2.53
N GLY A 265 33.54 -41.82 -1.84
CA GLY A 265 33.78 -42.05 -0.41
C GLY A 265 33.08 -41.02 0.49
N MET A 266 33.43 -41.02 1.77
CA MET A 266 32.89 -40.10 2.78
C MET A 266 33.22 -38.65 2.41
N ARG A 267 32.23 -37.76 2.40
CA ARG A 267 32.38 -36.31 2.16
C ARG A 267 32.18 -35.51 3.44
N LEU A 268 31.26 -35.93 4.30
CA LEU A 268 31.02 -35.35 5.61
C LEU A 268 31.16 -36.43 6.68
N SER A 269 31.98 -36.19 7.69
CA SER A 269 32.07 -37.09 8.84
C SER A 269 30.75 -37.06 9.62
N PRO A 270 30.22 -38.22 10.08
CA PRO A 270 29.01 -38.29 10.90
C PRO A 270 29.05 -37.40 12.16
N THR A 271 30.24 -37.15 12.71
CA THR A 271 30.44 -36.34 13.92
C THR A 271 30.79 -34.87 13.64
N SER A 272 30.85 -34.47 12.37
CA SER A 272 31.20 -33.08 11.99
C SER A 272 30.01 -32.13 12.12
N THR A 273 30.29 -30.87 12.45
CA THR A 273 29.30 -29.78 12.44
C THR A 273 28.60 -29.67 11.07
N ASN A 274 29.35 -29.79 9.97
CA ASN A 274 28.79 -29.73 8.63
C ASN A 274 27.74 -30.84 8.40
N PHE A 275 27.96 -32.05 8.89
CA PHE A 275 26.95 -33.11 8.78
C PHE A 275 25.71 -32.83 9.62
N GLN A 276 25.87 -32.27 10.83
CA GLN A 276 24.75 -31.89 11.68
C GLN A 276 23.91 -30.77 11.04
N ASN A 277 24.56 -29.72 10.54
CA ASN A 277 23.90 -28.63 9.80
C ASN A 277 23.16 -29.17 8.57
N PHE A 278 23.74 -30.14 7.86
CA PHE A 278 23.11 -30.74 6.69
C PHE A 278 21.89 -31.57 7.04
N LYS A 279 21.93 -32.29 8.17
CA LYS A 279 20.79 -33.02 8.70
C LYS A 279 19.67 -32.07 9.14
N GLU A 280 20.01 -31.02 9.87
CA GLU A 280 19.05 -29.99 10.30
C GLU A 280 18.37 -29.34 9.10
N PHE A 281 19.15 -28.97 8.06
CA PHE A 281 18.58 -28.43 6.82
C PHE A 281 17.57 -29.39 6.18
N VAL A 282 17.86 -30.69 6.09
CA VAL A 282 16.94 -31.70 5.56
C VAL A 282 15.68 -31.83 6.42
N GLU A 283 15.82 -31.83 7.74
CA GLU A 283 14.69 -31.92 8.67
C GLU A 283 13.77 -30.69 8.57
N VAL A 284 14.35 -29.48 8.64
CA VAL A 284 13.61 -28.22 8.52
C VAL A 284 12.89 -28.14 7.18
N LEU A 285 13.57 -28.46 6.07
CA LEU A 285 12.98 -28.39 4.75
C LEU A 285 11.78 -29.35 4.58
N LEU A 286 11.79 -30.51 5.21
CA LEU A 286 10.68 -31.49 5.11
C LEU A 286 9.48 -31.14 5.99
N THR A 287 9.65 -30.22 6.94
CA THR A 287 8.59 -29.77 7.86
C THR A 287 8.03 -28.38 7.52
N GLU A 288 8.59 -27.75 6.50
CA GLU A 288 8.23 -26.43 5.98
C GLU A 288 7.21 -26.51 4.84
#